data_AF-A0A224Z1X6-F1
#
_entry.id   AF-A0A224Z1X6-F1
#
_cell.length_a   1.000
_cell.length_b   1.000
_cell.length_c   1.000
_cell.angle_alpha   90.00
_cell.angle_beta   90.00
_cell.angle_gamma   90.00
#
_symmetry.space_group_name_H-M   'P 1'
#
loop_
_entity.id
_entity.type
_entity.pdbx_description
1 polymer ?
#
loop_
_entity_poly.entity_id
_entity_poly.type
_entity_poly.pdbx_seq_one_letter_code
_entity_poly.pdbx_strand_id
1 'polypeptide(L)'
;MPIGLLPAKSWGVHRLEHGDQKSVVFSELKPTQGLSNDPSSEDASSFTPFSAPKVVKIDEKMEVRVVFMGKCVTMEQLNYSSDLSTLEDVQSFLQHVDRIKICAGGPNALEHPHIERESAYVDMTRRWRHNSCSLIVHSEASSCIMCLGLSASSQIRRKRMPKRKQRSRTARSRRR
;
A
#
# COMPACT_ATOMS: atom_id res chain seq x y z
N MET A 1 19.65 1.73 -23.58
CA MET A 1 18.75 0.75 -22.93
C MET A 1 17.82 0.22 -24.01
N PRO A 2 17.74 -1.10 -24.23
CA PRO A 2 16.86 -1.63 -25.27
C PRO A 2 15.40 -1.23 -24.99
N ILE A 3 14.72 -0.78 -26.03
CA ILE A 3 13.28 -0.51 -26.05
C ILE A 3 12.59 -1.87 -25.81
N GLY A 4 11.91 -2.05 -24.67
CA GLY A 4 11.05 -3.23 -24.44
C GLY A 4 11.24 -4.01 -23.14
N LEU A 5 12.25 -3.72 -22.31
CA LEU A 5 12.47 -4.49 -21.06
C LEU A 5 11.39 -4.25 -19.99
N LEU A 6 10.93 -2.99 -19.86
CA LEU A 6 10.01 -2.60 -18.79
C LEU A 6 8.55 -2.88 -19.20
N PRO A 7 7.72 -3.40 -18.29
CA PRO A 7 6.35 -3.82 -18.61
C PRO A 7 5.41 -2.65 -18.90
N ALA A 8 5.64 -1.48 -18.29
CA ALA A 8 4.85 -0.27 -18.52
C ALA A 8 5.66 1.01 -18.31
N LYS A 9 5.13 2.15 -18.77
CA LYS A 9 5.78 3.48 -18.63
C LYS A 9 5.92 3.96 -17.18
N SER A 10 5.16 3.37 -16.26
CA SER A 10 5.26 3.63 -14.82
C SER A 10 6.49 2.99 -14.18
N TRP A 11 7.17 2.08 -14.88
CA TRP A 11 8.35 1.42 -14.34
C TRP A 11 9.62 2.22 -14.62
N GLY A 12 10.52 2.23 -13.63
CA GLY A 12 11.87 2.76 -13.72
C GLY A 12 12.90 1.69 -13.41
N VAL A 13 14.14 1.92 -13.84
CA VAL A 13 15.30 1.08 -13.55
C VAL A 13 16.40 1.91 -12.90
N HIS A 14 16.99 1.37 -11.85
CA HIS A 14 18.07 1.98 -11.10
C HIS A 14 19.21 0.97 -10.97
N ARG A 15 20.45 1.44 -11.06
CA ARG A 15 21.62 0.66 -10.71
C ARG A 15 22.07 1.10 -9.33
N LEU A 16 22.25 0.15 -8.43
CA LEU A 16 22.72 0.39 -7.09
C LEU A 16 24.06 -0.30 -6.91
N GLU A 17 25.04 0.46 -6.46
CA GLU A 17 26.37 -0.01 -6.08
C GLU A 17 26.59 0.39 -4.62
N HIS A 18 26.88 -0.58 -3.76
CA HIS A 18 27.16 -0.33 -2.35
C HIS A 18 28.33 -1.22 -1.89
N GLY A 19 29.51 -0.60 -1.74
CA GLY A 19 30.75 -1.34 -1.58
C GLY A 19 30.99 -2.23 -2.79
N ASP A 20 31.24 -3.53 -2.55
CA ASP A 20 31.45 -4.52 -3.60
C ASP A 20 30.15 -5.09 -4.19
N GLN A 21 28.99 -4.75 -3.64
CA GLN A 21 27.71 -5.31 -4.09
C GLN A 21 27.10 -4.47 -5.21
N LYS A 22 26.81 -5.13 -6.34
CA LYS A 22 26.07 -4.53 -7.46
C LYS A 22 24.68 -5.12 -7.57
N SER A 23 23.71 -4.27 -7.90
CA SER A 23 22.33 -4.71 -8.16
C SER A 23 21.60 -3.79 -9.11
N VAL A 24 20.59 -4.35 -9.78
CA VAL A 24 19.63 -3.62 -10.60
C VAL A 24 18.29 -3.65 -9.87
N VAL A 25 17.66 -2.48 -9.76
CA VAL A 25 16.35 -2.32 -9.13
C VAL A 25 15.36 -1.80 -10.15
N PHE A 26 14.27 -2.53 -10.32
CA PHE A 26 13.12 -2.13 -11.09
C PHE A 26 12.02 -1.69 -10.12
N SER A 27 11.41 -0.55 -10.35
CA SER A 27 10.33 -0.05 -9.48
C SER A 27 9.17 0.51 -10.27
N GLU A 28 7.95 0.16 -9.88
CA GLU A 28 6.73 0.78 -10.40
C GLU A 28 6.48 2.06 -9.62
N LEU A 29 6.41 3.22 -10.29
CA LEU A 29 6.07 4.50 -9.67
C LEU A 29 4.58 4.79 -9.85
N LYS A 30 3.92 5.14 -8.75
CA LYS A 30 2.51 5.58 -8.74
C LYS A 30 2.35 6.91 -8.01
N PRO A 31 1.64 7.90 -8.57
CA PRO A 31 1.27 9.11 -7.85
C PRO A 31 0.47 8.76 -6.60
N THR A 32 0.86 9.31 -5.45
CA THR A 32 0.06 9.24 -4.23
C THR A 32 -1.01 10.32 -4.25
N GLN A 33 -2.25 9.94 -4.52
CA GLN A 33 -3.39 10.85 -4.41
C GLN A 33 -3.63 11.24 -2.94
N GLY A 34 -3.82 12.54 -2.66
CA GLY A 34 -4.29 13.01 -1.36
C GLY A 34 -3.26 13.65 -0.43
N LEU A 35 -2.09 14.08 -0.92
CA LEU A 35 -1.10 14.83 -0.12
C LEU A 35 -1.22 16.36 -0.25
N SER A 36 -1.90 16.88 -1.28
CA SER A 36 -2.15 18.31 -1.48
C SER A 36 -3.59 18.67 -1.09
N ASN A 37 -3.84 18.95 0.18
CA ASN A 37 -5.12 19.50 0.64
C ASN A 37 -4.96 20.90 1.25
N ASP A 38 -3.91 21.63 0.89
CA ASP A 38 -3.81 23.03 1.26
C ASP A 38 -4.05 23.92 0.03
N PRO A 39 -5.27 24.46 -0.15
CA PRO A 39 -5.58 25.40 -1.23
C PRO A 39 -4.97 26.80 -1.00
N SER A 40 -4.19 27.01 0.07
CA SER A 40 -3.66 28.32 0.45
C SER A 40 -2.18 28.58 0.09
N SER A 41 -1.45 27.60 -0.45
CA SER A 41 -0.06 27.80 -0.89
C SER A 41 -0.01 28.13 -2.39
N GLU A 42 -0.07 29.41 -2.73
CA GLU A 42 0.11 29.91 -4.11
C GLU A 42 1.57 29.90 -4.60
N ASP A 43 2.51 29.40 -3.80
CA ASP A 43 3.93 29.36 -4.17
C ASP A 43 4.60 28.01 -3.92
N ALA A 44 5.47 27.67 -4.88
CA ALA A 44 6.47 26.60 -4.93
C ALA A 44 6.01 25.19 -5.37
N SER A 45 6.25 24.90 -6.66
CA SER A 45 6.52 23.56 -7.21
C SER A 45 5.52 22.48 -6.80
N SER A 46 4.53 22.22 -7.67
CA SER A 46 3.59 21.09 -7.56
C SER A 46 4.31 19.73 -7.67
N PHE A 47 5.11 19.38 -6.65
CA PHE A 47 5.74 18.09 -6.55
C PHE A 47 4.65 17.11 -6.12
N THR A 48 4.09 16.39 -7.10
CA THR A 48 3.19 15.28 -6.80
C THR A 48 4.03 14.18 -6.15
N PRO A 49 3.75 13.80 -4.90
CA PRO A 49 4.49 12.72 -4.26
C PRO A 49 4.19 11.39 -4.98
N PHE A 50 5.19 10.52 -5.04
CA PHE A 50 5.10 9.20 -5.64
C PHE A 50 5.37 8.12 -4.59
N SER A 51 4.81 6.93 -4.84
CA SER A 51 5.14 5.71 -4.11
C SER A 51 5.65 4.65 -5.09
N ALA A 52 6.44 3.72 -4.55
CA ALA A 52 6.93 2.56 -5.27
C ALA A 52 6.24 1.28 -4.73
N PRO A 53 4.98 1.00 -5.08
CA PRO A 53 4.24 -0.14 -4.54
C PRO A 53 4.83 -1.49 -4.95
N LYS A 54 5.58 -1.57 -6.04
CA LYS A 54 6.29 -2.77 -6.50
C LYS A 54 7.75 -2.44 -6.73
N VAL A 55 8.63 -3.23 -6.12
CA VAL A 55 10.08 -3.14 -6.32
C VAL A 55 10.62 -4.53 -6.54
N VAL A 56 11.42 -4.70 -7.58
CA VAL A 56 12.15 -5.93 -7.89
C VAL A 56 13.64 -5.59 -7.88
N LYS A 57 14.40 -6.26 -7.03
CA LYS A 57 15.86 -6.16 -6.99
C LYS A 57 16.44 -7.47 -7.52
N ILE A 58 17.39 -7.37 -8.44
CA ILE A 58 18.21 -8.48 -8.92
C ILE A 58 19.65 -8.10 -8.59
N ASP A 59 20.35 -8.95 -7.85
CA ASP A 59 21.76 -8.72 -7.53
C ASP A 59 22.72 -9.38 -8.53
N GLU A 60 24.01 -9.21 -8.31
CA GLU A 60 25.08 -9.79 -9.14
C GLU A 60 25.12 -11.33 -9.15
N LYS A 61 24.46 -11.99 -8.19
CA LYS A 61 24.30 -13.45 -8.13
C LYS A 61 23.00 -13.92 -8.79
N MET A 62 22.28 -13.00 -9.44
CA MET A 62 20.93 -13.23 -9.99
C MET A 62 19.89 -13.60 -8.93
N GLU A 63 20.14 -13.29 -7.64
CA GLU A 63 19.12 -13.46 -6.61
C GLU A 63 18.05 -12.38 -6.75
N VAL A 64 16.80 -12.82 -6.74
CA VAL A 64 15.64 -11.95 -6.93
C VAL A 64 14.99 -11.66 -5.59
N ARG A 65 14.76 -10.38 -5.31
CA ARG A 65 13.96 -9.93 -4.17
C ARG A 65 12.82 -9.06 -4.67
N VAL A 66 11.59 -9.45 -4.33
CA VAL A 66 10.39 -8.67 -4.65
C VAL A 66 9.83 -8.08 -3.37
N VAL A 67 9.51 -6.78 -3.43
CA VAL A 67 8.93 -6.03 -2.32
C VAL A 67 7.65 -5.38 -2.80
N PHE A 68 6.54 -5.68 -2.12
CA PHE A 68 5.26 -4.99 -2.32
C PHE A 68 4.95 -4.10 -1.13
N MET A 69 4.74 -2.80 -1.36
CA MET A 69 4.43 -1.81 -0.32
C MET A 69 5.32 -1.92 0.94
N GLY A 70 6.63 -2.13 0.75
CA GLY A 70 7.61 -2.27 1.83
C GLY A 70 7.68 -3.64 2.51
N LYS A 71 6.93 -4.66 2.06
CA LYS A 71 7.01 -6.04 2.54
C LYS A 71 7.65 -6.96 1.50
N CYS A 72 8.62 -7.76 1.91
CA CYS A 72 9.19 -8.79 1.05
C CYS A 72 8.16 -9.87 0.73
N VAL A 73 8.20 -10.36 -0.51
CA VAL A 73 7.31 -11.41 -1.02
C VAL A 73 8.18 -12.53 -1.56
N THR A 74 7.79 -13.78 -1.27
CA THR A 74 8.51 -14.97 -1.74
C THR A 74 8.06 -15.39 -3.13
N MET A 75 8.88 -16.17 -3.83
CA MET A 75 8.56 -16.66 -5.18
C MET A 75 7.32 -17.56 -5.20
N GLU A 76 7.10 -18.33 -4.13
CA GLU A 76 5.91 -19.16 -3.95
C GLU A 76 4.64 -18.29 -3.85
N GLN A 77 4.70 -17.17 -3.14
CA GLN A 77 3.59 -16.22 -3.04
C GLN A 77 3.29 -15.54 -4.38
N LEU A 78 4.33 -15.34 -5.22
CA LEU A 78 4.17 -14.85 -6.58
C LEU A 78 3.68 -15.92 -7.55
N ASN A 79 3.66 -17.20 -7.14
CA ASN A 79 3.40 -18.34 -8.01
C ASN A 79 4.29 -18.30 -9.28
N TYR A 80 5.59 -18.08 -9.09
CA TYR A 80 6.58 -18.02 -10.16
C TYR A 80 7.76 -18.95 -9.83
N SER A 81 8.11 -19.84 -10.74
CA SER A 81 9.08 -20.91 -10.51
C SER A 81 10.21 -20.99 -11.54
N SER A 82 10.35 -19.98 -12.41
CA SER A 82 11.41 -19.96 -13.43
C SER A 82 12.67 -19.29 -12.90
N ASP A 83 13.82 -19.88 -13.23
CA ASP A 83 15.12 -19.27 -12.97
C ASP A 83 15.33 -18.08 -13.92
N LEU A 84 15.96 -17.00 -13.43
CA LEU A 84 16.29 -15.84 -14.26
C LEU A 84 17.72 -16.00 -14.78
N SER A 85 17.85 -16.41 -16.05
CA SER A 85 19.16 -16.65 -16.67
C SER A 85 19.43 -15.73 -17.86
N THR A 86 18.37 -15.28 -18.53
CA THR A 86 18.42 -14.44 -19.72
C THR A 86 17.73 -13.09 -19.50
N LEU A 87 17.92 -12.16 -20.43
CA LEU A 87 17.21 -10.88 -20.42
C LEU A 87 15.70 -11.08 -20.64
N GLU A 88 15.34 -12.05 -21.47
CA GLU A 88 13.98 -12.47 -21.76
C GLU A 88 13.28 -13.01 -20.51
N ASP A 89 13.99 -13.79 -19.68
CA ASP A 89 13.47 -14.27 -18.39
C ASP A 89 13.16 -13.10 -17.47
N VAL A 90 14.08 -12.13 -17.35
CA VAL A 90 13.88 -10.92 -16.55
C VAL A 90 12.68 -10.13 -17.05
N GLN A 91 12.54 -9.96 -18.37
CA GLN A 91 11.40 -9.26 -18.96
C GLN A 91 10.08 -9.99 -18.64
N SER A 92 10.02 -11.31 -18.83
CA SER A 92 8.86 -12.14 -18.53
C SER A 92 8.48 -12.07 -17.05
N PHE A 93 9.48 -12.13 -16.17
CA PHE A 93 9.29 -11.99 -14.73
C PHE A 93 8.73 -10.62 -14.34
N LEU A 94 9.28 -9.53 -14.90
CA LEU A 94 8.77 -8.18 -14.64
C LEU A 94 7.32 -8.02 -15.13
N GLN A 95 6.97 -8.60 -16.29
CA GLN A 95 5.59 -8.63 -16.77
C GLN A 95 4.67 -9.42 -15.84
N HIS A 96 5.14 -10.54 -15.28
CA HIS A 96 4.39 -11.29 -14.28
C HIS A 96 4.13 -10.46 -13.03
N VAL A 97 5.18 -9.84 -12.48
CA VAL A 97 5.08 -8.97 -11.30
C VAL A 97 4.14 -7.77 -11.55
N ASP A 98 4.17 -7.17 -12.74
CA ASP A 98 3.29 -6.08 -13.12
C ASP A 98 1.80 -6.46 -13.10
N ARG A 99 1.46 -7.69 -13.51
CA ARG A 99 0.08 -8.20 -13.51
C ARG A 99 -0.45 -8.53 -12.11
N ILE A 100 0.43 -8.72 -11.12
CA ILE A 100 0.00 -9.05 -9.76
C ILE A 100 -0.80 -7.90 -9.16
N LYS A 101 -2.04 -8.18 -8.76
CA LYS A 101 -2.92 -7.22 -8.08
C LYS A 101 -2.51 -7.10 -6.61
N ILE A 102 -2.13 -5.89 -6.22
CA ILE A 102 -1.91 -5.55 -4.80
C ILE A 102 -3.25 -5.09 -4.21
N CYS A 103 -3.58 -5.63 -3.04
CA CYS A 103 -4.72 -5.26 -2.22
C CYS A 103 -4.74 -3.74 -2.02
N ALA A 104 -5.80 -3.09 -2.47
CA ALA A 104 -6.00 -1.64 -2.37
C ALA A 104 -6.27 -1.18 -0.93
N GLY A 105 -6.33 -2.10 0.05
CA GLY A 105 -6.61 -1.80 1.44
C GLY A 105 -8.10 -1.63 1.72
N GLY A 106 -8.40 -1.23 2.95
CA GLY A 106 -9.74 -0.99 3.47
C GLY A 106 -10.17 0.46 3.27
N PRO A 107 -11.02 1.02 4.16
CA PRO A 107 -11.53 2.38 4.03
C PRO A 107 -10.45 3.45 4.18
N ASN A 108 -10.75 4.66 3.71
CA ASN A 108 -9.88 5.82 3.91
C ASN A 108 -9.75 6.15 5.41
N ALA A 109 -8.53 6.43 5.86
CA ALA A 109 -8.25 6.69 7.27
C ALA A 109 -8.89 7.98 7.78
N LEU A 110 -9.06 9.00 6.93
CA LEU A 110 -9.69 10.27 7.28
C LEU A 110 -11.20 10.10 7.51
N GLU A 111 -11.85 9.24 6.73
CA GLU A 111 -13.30 8.98 6.84
C GLU A 111 -13.64 8.02 8.00
N HIS A 112 -12.68 7.16 8.36
CA HIS A 112 -12.83 6.14 9.39
C HIS A 112 -11.72 6.23 10.46
N PRO A 113 -11.63 7.33 11.23
CA PRO A 113 -10.55 7.54 12.21
C PRO A 113 -10.65 6.63 13.45
N HIS A 114 -11.76 5.92 13.62
CA HIS A 114 -12.10 5.13 14.80
C HIS A 114 -11.79 3.63 14.67
N ILE A 115 -11.12 3.21 13.60
CA ILE A 115 -10.62 1.83 13.48
C ILE A 115 -9.44 1.64 14.44
N GLU A 116 -9.43 0.53 15.17
CA GLU A 116 -8.40 0.26 16.18
C GLU A 116 -7.10 -0.24 15.57
N ARG A 117 -6.00 0.35 16.04
CA ARG A 117 -4.64 0.04 15.57
C ARG A 117 -4.19 -1.40 15.87
N GLU A 118 -4.80 -2.03 16.87
CA GLU A 118 -4.53 -3.44 17.23
C GLU A 118 -4.92 -4.40 16.09
N SER A 119 -5.89 -4.01 15.25
CA SER A 119 -6.42 -4.84 14.16
C SER A 119 -5.93 -4.44 12.77
N ALA A 120 -5.47 -3.19 12.62
CA ALA A 120 -5.11 -2.60 11.34
C ALA A 120 -4.11 -1.45 11.49
N TYR A 121 -3.45 -1.08 10.40
CA TYR A 121 -2.58 0.09 10.32
C TYR A 121 -2.99 0.98 9.15
N VAL A 122 -2.62 2.25 9.18
CA VAL A 122 -2.77 3.16 8.03
C VAL A 122 -1.53 3.01 7.16
N ASP A 123 -1.73 2.63 5.90
CA ASP A 123 -0.63 2.49 4.95
C ASP A 123 -0.26 3.84 4.29
N MET A 124 0.78 3.81 3.47
CA MET A 124 1.27 4.97 2.73
C MET A 124 0.26 5.56 1.73
N THR A 125 -0.83 4.85 1.42
CA THR A 125 -1.95 5.36 0.60
C THR A 125 -3.06 5.98 1.44
N ARG A 126 -2.84 6.19 2.75
CA ARG A 126 -3.82 6.69 3.72
C ARG A 126 -5.07 5.81 3.85
N ARG A 127 -4.92 4.50 3.60
CA ARG A 127 -6.00 3.53 3.75
C ARG A 127 -5.69 2.58 4.91
N TRP A 128 -6.75 2.18 5.61
CA TRP A 128 -6.63 1.18 6.66
C TRP A 128 -6.36 -0.19 6.07
N ARG A 129 -5.35 -0.89 6.55
CA ARG A 129 -4.99 -2.24 6.12
C ARG A 129 -4.90 -3.14 7.34
N HIS A 130 -5.56 -4.30 7.28
CA HIS A 130 -5.49 -5.24 8.39
C HIS A 130 -4.07 -5.78 8.55
N ASN A 131 -3.66 -6.07 9.78
CA ASN A 131 -2.26 -6.37 10.11
C ASN A 131 -1.72 -7.60 9.36
N SER A 132 -2.56 -8.63 9.17
CA SER A 132 -2.21 -9.88 8.50
C SER A 132 -2.39 -9.88 6.97
N CYS A 133 -2.47 -8.71 6.33
CA CYS A 133 -2.72 -8.64 4.89
C CYS A 133 -1.55 -9.22 4.09
N SER A 134 -1.84 -10.24 3.28
CA SER A 134 -0.90 -10.87 2.33
C SER A 134 -0.42 -9.93 1.21
N LEU A 135 -1.04 -8.75 1.08
CA LEU A 135 -0.88 -7.78 0.00
C LEU A 135 -1.28 -8.29 -1.39
N ILE A 136 -1.07 -9.55 -1.73
CA ILE A 136 -1.46 -10.12 -3.02
C ILE A 136 -2.94 -10.49 -2.98
N VAL A 137 -3.66 -10.13 -4.03
CA VAL A 137 -5.06 -10.52 -4.24
C VAL A 137 -5.17 -11.39 -5.47
N HIS A 138 -5.64 -12.62 -5.27
CA HIS A 138 -5.86 -13.59 -6.35
C HIS A 138 -7.27 -13.53 -6.94
N SER A 139 -8.19 -12.79 -6.32
CA SER A 139 -9.57 -12.59 -6.81
C SER A 139 -9.71 -11.37 -7.71
N GLU A 140 -10.84 -11.24 -8.39
CA GLU A 140 -11.18 -10.02 -9.14
C GLU A 140 -11.43 -8.79 -8.24
N ALA A 141 -11.64 -8.98 -6.94
CA ALA A 141 -11.76 -7.88 -6.00
C ALA A 141 -10.45 -7.06 -5.92
N SER A 142 -10.57 -5.74 -5.71
CA SER A 142 -9.42 -4.85 -5.53
C SER A 142 -8.74 -5.01 -4.17
N SER A 143 -9.43 -5.58 -3.19
CA SER A 143 -8.96 -5.74 -1.81
C SER A 143 -9.35 -7.11 -1.25
N CYS A 144 -8.52 -7.64 -0.37
CA CYS A 144 -8.86 -8.85 0.38
C CYS A 144 -10.07 -8.65 1.30
N ILE A 145 -10.77 -9.75 1.62
CA ILE A 145 -12.01 -9.76 2.42
C ILE A 145 -11.84 -9.09 3.79
N MET A 146 -10.70 -9.29 4.44
CA MET A 146 -10.42 -8.73 5.77
C MET A 146 -10.25 -7.21 5.72
N CYS A 147 -9.59 -6.66 4.69
CA CYS A 147 -9.50 -5.21 4.50
C CYS A 147 -10.87 -4.60 4.19
N LEU A 148 -11.68 -5.27 3.37
CA LEU A 148 -13.05 -4.81 3.07
C LEU A 148 -13.92 -4.76 4.33
N GLY A 149 -13.79 -5.75 5.21
CA GLY A 149 -14.53 -5.87 6.48
C GLY A 149 -14.20 -4.80 7.53
N LEU A 150 -13.10 -4.05 7.39
CA LEU A 150 -12.76 -2.96 8.30
C LEU A 150 -13.81 -1.85 8.31
N SER A 151 -14.50 -1.62 7.18
CA SER A 151 -15.60 -0.64 7.10
C SER A 151 -16.79 -1.05 7.98
N ALA A 152 -17.24 -2.31 7.88
CA ALA A 152 -18.40 -2.84 8.58
C ALA A 152 -18.19 -2.93 10.11
N SER A 153 -17.03 -3.41 10.56
CA SER A 153 -16.68 -3.46 11.99
C SER A 153 -16.69 -2.07 12.63
N SER A 154 -16.23 -1.06 11.89
CA SER A 154 -16.23 0.34 12.31
C SER A 154 -17.65 0.90 12.50
N GLN A 155 -18.60 0.53 11.63
CA GLN A 155 -20.00 0.98 11.73
C GLN A 155 -20.74 0.31 12.90
N ILE A 156 -20.49 -0.98 13.15
CA ILE A 156 -21.09 -1.71 14.26
C ILE A 156 -20.66 -1.09 15.60
N ARG A 157 -19.38 -0.73 15.75
CA ARG A 157 -18.88 -0.06 16.95
C ARG A 157 -19.48 1.34 17.15
N ARG A 158 -19.61 2.15 16.09
CA ARG A 158 -20.30 3.44 16.17
C ARG A 158 -21.72 3.31 16.72
N LYS A 159 -22.47 2.28 16.29
CA LYS A 159 -23.83 2.01 16.77
C LYS A 159 -23.89 1.55 18.23
N ARG A 160 -22.82 0.93 18.75
CA ARG A 160 -22.73 0.41 20.12
C ARG A 160 -22.17 1.39 21.13
N MET A 161 -21.59 2.52 20.70
CA MET A 161 -21.14 3.55 21.64
C MET A 161 -22.36 4.14 22.36
N PRO A 162 -22.44 4.06 23.70
CA PRO A 162 -23.57 4.61 24.44
C PRO A 162 -23.60 6.12 24.19
N LYS A 163 -24.75 6.63 23.71
CA LYS A 163 -25.02 8.07 23.66
C LYS A 163 -24.79 8.59 25.07
N ARG A 164 -23.67 9.29 25.29
CA ARG A 164 -23.33 9.91 26.58
C ARG A 164 -24.51 10.80 26.95
N LYS A 165 -25.37 10.34 27.85
CA LYS A 165 -26.54 11.06 28.34
C LYS A 165 -25.96 12.32 28.99
N GLN A 166 -26.05 13.45 28.29
CA GLN A 166 -25.82 14.77 28.86
C GLN A 166 -26.85 14.91 29.98
N ARG A 167 -26.48 14.50 31.20
CA ARG A 167 -27.26 14.81 32.40
C ARG A 167 -27.12 16.32 32.54
N SER A 168 -28.10 17.04 31.98
CA SER A 168 -28.36 18.42 32.32
C SER A 168 -28.45 18.49 33.85
N ARG A 169 -27.46 19.15 34.44
CA ARG A 169 -27.56 19.66 35.81
C ARG A 169 -28.58 20.79 35.78
N THR A 170 -29.86 20.46 35.77
CA THR A 170 -30.95 21.42 35.99
C THR A 170 -31.63 21.12 37.31
N ALA A 171 -31.69 22.17 38.14
CA ALA A 171 -32.55 22.37 39.32
C ALA A 171 -32.17 21.63 40.62
N ARG A 172 -31.14 22.13 41.31
CA ARG A 172 -31.17 22.28 42.78
C ARG A 172 -31.37 23.76 43.09
N SER A 173 -32.62 24.20 43.13
CA SER A 173 -33.02 25.42 43.85
C SER A 173 -34.53 25.41 44.03
N ARG A 174 -34.96 25.05 45.24
CA ARG A 174 -36.13 25.57 45.96
C ARG A 174 -36.41 24.71 47.18
N ARG A 175 -35.75 25.05 48.29
CA ARG A 175 -36.27 24.91 49.65
C ARG A 175 -35.63 25.99 50.52
N ARG A 176 -36.33 27.12 50.65
CA ARG A 176 -36.73 27.76 51.91
C ARG A 176 -37.48 29.03 51.58
#